data_AF-A0A4P5YP82-F1
#
_entry.id   AF-A0A4P5YP82-F1
#
_cell.length_a   1.000
_cell.length_b   1.000
_cell.length_c   1.000
_cell.angle_alpha   90.00
_cell.angle_beta   90.00
_cell.angle_gamma   90.00
#
_symmetry.space_group_name_H-M   'P 1'
#
loop_
_entity.id
_entity.type
_entity.pdbx_description
1 polymer ?
#
loop_
_entity_poly.entity_id
_entity_poly.type
_entity_poly.pdbx_seq_one_letter_code
_entity_poly.pdbx_strand_id
1 'polypeptide(L)'
;MTVASGARKCLQPSNGDNKSTATAFMKVAWSKPIIRDDDKIALTFTASYEKASSISGSRIHNLLARNLLIELGLKAGANRTGDVNNRMDVYVALADTSVATEVEISSAQIDAPRSVLDSMAVLHGRHKIAKRQVDGLIIVGELPNSRSEFWTVLADIESVLKIKIKVLTTAAAVILVHNKVKLSKIQDLESSLSIRKLFEATTGRKLWLKSGAYSAFEAGK
;
A
#
# COMPACT_ATOMS: atom_id res chain seq x y z
N MET A 1 -22.73 -7.13 0.23
CA MET A 1 -22.16 -6.13 -0.68
C MET A 1 -21.50 -6.81 -1.87
N THR A 2 -22.10 -6.64 -3.05
CA THR A 2 -21.79 -7.39 -4.27
C THR A 2 -20.70 -6.66 -5.06
N VAL A 3 -19.50 -7.25 -5.12
CA VAL A 3 -18.37 -6.73 -5.91
C VAL A 3 -18.67 -6.91 -7.41
N ALA A 4 -18.40 -5.88 -8.23
CA ALA A 4 -18.58 -5.88 -9.67
C ALA A 4 -17.94 -7.12 -10.34
N SER A 5 -18.56 -7.67 -11.38
CA SER A 5 -18.15 -8.96 -11.99
C SER A 5 -16.70 -8.95 -12.52
N GLY A 6 -16.21 -7.82 -13.03
CA GLY A 6 -14.82 -7.63 -13.46
C GLY A 6 -13.80 -7.67 -12.32
N ALA A 7 -14.17 -7.13 -11.15
CA ALA A 7 -13.32 -7.07 -9.96
C ALA A 7 -13.09 -8.45 -9.31
N ARG A 8 -14.03 -9.39 -9.47
CA ARG A 8 -13.87 -10.76 -8.95
C ARG A 8 -12.75 -11.54 -9.64
N LYS A 9 -12.47 -11.26 -10.92
CA LYS A 9 -11.39 -11.92 -11.67
C LYS A 9 -10.00 -11.52 -11.15
N CYS A 10 -9.87 -10.33 -10.57
CA CYS A 10 -8.63 -9.82 -9.99
C CYS A 10 -8.43 -10.22 -8.51
N LEU A 11 -9.48 -10.69 -7.83
CA LEU A 11 -9.45 -11.11 -6.42
C LEU A 11 -9.17 -12.60 -6.21
N GLN A 12 -8.70 -13.32 -7.24
CA GLN A 12 -8.50 -14.76 -7.07
C GLN A 12 -7.40 -15.05 -6.04
N PRO A 13 -7.68 -15.87 -5.01
CA PRO A 13 -6.68 -16.20 -4.00
C PRO A 13 -5.54 -17.01 -4.61
N SER A 14 -4.30 -16.70 -4.25
CA SER A 14 -3.18 -17.60 -4.49
C SER A 14 -3.38 -18.86 -3.65
N ASN A 15 -3.71 -19.98 -4.29
CA ASN A 15 -3.77 -21.27 -3.63
C ASN A 15 -2.35 -21.66 -3.16
N GLY A 16 -2.12 -21.68 -1.84
CA GLY A 16 -0.89 -22.20 -1.21
C GLY A 16 -0.21 -21.29 -0.19
N ASP A 17 -0.25 -19.96 -0.35
CA ASP A 17 0.64 -19.04 0.40
C ASP A 17 -0.04 -18.27 1.56
N ASN A 18 -1.33 -18.51 1.78
CA ASN A 18 -2.19 -17.61 2.57
C ASN A 18 -1.98 -17.63 4.09
N LYS A 19 -1.27 -18.61 4.66
CA LYS A 19 -1.13 -18.75 6.13
C LYS A 19 0.31 -18.72 6.63
N SER A 20 1.29 -19.28 5.91
CA SER A 20 2.64 -19.42 6.46
C SER A 20 3.40 -18.10 6.55
N THR A 21 3.37 -17.25 5.52
CA THR A 21 4.22 -16.04 5.45
C THR A 21 3.69 -14.92 6.33
N ALA A 22 2.37 -14.68 6.33
CA ALA A 22 1.74 -13.70 7.20
C ALA A 22 1.83 -14.13 8.67
N THR A 23 1.54 -15.40 8.99
CA THR A 23 1.64 -15.89 10.37
C THR A 23 3.08 -15.97 10.85
N ALA A 24 4.07 -16.25 9.99
CA ALA A 24 5.49 -16.19 10.35
C ALA A 24 5.97 -14.76 10.59
N PHE A 25 5.63 -13.81 9.69
CA PHE A 25 5.98 -12.40 9.88
C PHE A 25 5.27 -11.80 11.11
N MET A 26 3.99 -12.09 11.29
CA MET A 26 3.22 -11.67 12.46
C MET A 26 3.75 -12.33 13.74
N LYS A 27 4.14 -13.61 13.75
CA LYS A 27 4.76 -14.24 14.93
C LYS A 27 6.12 -13.61 15.29
N VAL A 28 6.95 -13.31 14.30
CA VAL A 28 8.32 -12.83 14.51
C VAL A 28 8.34 -11.35 14.92
N ALA A 29 7.50 -10.50 14.31
CA ALA A 29 7.50 -9.06 14.59
C ALA A 29 6.50 -8.62 15.69
N TRP A 30 5.52 -9.44 16.08
CA TRP A 30 4.37 -9.01 16.89
C TRP A 30 4.12 -9.80 18.19
N SER A 31 5.16 -10.39 18.79
CA SER A 31 5.00 -11.09 20.08
C SER A 31 4.72 -10.16 21.27
N LYS A 32 4.81 -8.83 21.10
CA LYS A 32 4.54 -7.84 22.14
C LYS A 32 3.62 -6.73 21.62
N PRO A 33 2.63 -6.27 22.41
CA PRO A 33 1.84 -5.10 22.04
C PRO A 33 2.77 -3.87 21.95
N ILE A 34 2.70 -3.12 20.85
CA ILE A 34 3.30 -1.79 20.77
C ILE A 34 2.51 -0.89 21.75
N ILE A 35 3.17 -0.54 22.85
CA ILE A 35 2.64 0.35 23.91
C ILE A 35 2.81 1.82 23.48
N ARG A 36 3.78 2.10 22.59
CA ARG A 36 4.22 3.43 22.17
C ARG A 36 4.66 3.38 20.72
N ASP A 37 4.03 4.11 19.81
CA ASP A 37 4.41 4.20 18.39
C ASP A 37 5.58 5.17 18.16
N ASP A 38 6.74 4.83 18.72
CA ASP A 38 7.97 5.61 18.61
C ASP A 38 8.94 5.14 17.51
N ASP A 39 10.04 5.87 17.35
CA ASP A 39 11.08 5.64 16.35
C ASP A 39 11.67 4.20 16.43
N LYS A 40 11.67 3.56 17.61
CA LYS A 40 12.24 2.21 17.78
C LYS A 40 11.41 1.14 17.09
N ILE A 41 10.09 1.32 17.03
CA ILE A 41 9.21 0.35 16.38
C ILE A 41 9.29 0.44 14.87
N ALA A 42 9.37 1.67 14.32
CA ALA A 42 9.63 1.87 12.91
C ALA A 42 10.97 1.18 12.51
N LEU A 43 12.04 1.42 13.27
CA LEU A 43 13.33 0.72 13.10
C LEU A 43 13.22 -0.79 13.15
N THR A 44 12.54 -1.31 14.18
CA THR A 44 12.43 -2.76 14.39
C THR A 44 11.66 -3.42 13.23
N PHE A 45 10.61 -2.76 12.75
CA PHE A 45 9.87 -3.22 11.59
C PHE A 45 10.74 -3.19 10.33
N THR A 46 11.38 -2.06 10.01
CA THR A 46 12.23 -1.93 8.81
C THR A 46 13.33 -2.99 8.80
N ALA A 47 14.05 -3.17 9.92
CA ALA A 47 15.10 -4.18 10.04
C ALA A 47 14.57 -5.62 9.92
N SER A 48 13.42 -5.92 10.52
CA SER A 48 12.79 -7.24 10.40
C SER A 48 12.31 -7.52 8.99
N TYR A 49 11.83 -6.50 8.30
CA TYR A 49 11.34 -6.55 6.95
C TYR A 49 12.46 -6.72 5.92
N GLU A 50 13.55 -5.96 6.03
CA GLU A 50 14.74 -6.12 5.19
C GLU A 50 15.30 -7.53 5.30
N LYS A 51 15.38 -8.04 6.54
CA LYS A 51 15.82 -9.42 6.80
C LYS A 51 14.88 -10.46 6.18
N ALA A 52 13.56 -10.26 6.25
CA ALA A 52 12.61 -11.18 5.62
C ALA A 52 12.65 -11.11 4.09
N SER A 53 12.90 -9.91 3.55
CA SER A 53 12.93 -9.63 2.12
C SER A 53 14.14 -10.24 1.43
N SER A 54 15.33 -10.18 2.06
CA SER A 54 16.55 -10.77 1.52
C SER A 54 16.49 -12.30 1.38
N ILE A 55 15.59 -12.96 2.13
CA ILE A 55 15.42 -14.41 2.13
C ILE A 55 14.35 -14.87 1.12
N SER A 56 13.34 -14.03 0.85
CA SER A 56 12.08 -14.48 0.23
C SER A 56 11.83 -13.98 -1.21
N GLY A 57 12.74 -13.18 -1.77
CA GLY A 57 12.62 -12.61 -3.12
C GLY A 57 11.51 -11.55 -3.26
N SER A 58 11.35 -10.95 -4.45
CA SER A 58 10.49 -9.76 -4.67
C SER A 58 9.00 -9.96 -4.35
N ARG A 59 8.50 -11.20 -4.43
CA ARG A 59 7.08 -11.53 -4.17
C ARG A 59 6.65 -11.26 -2.73
N ILE A 60 7.58 -11.25 -1.78
CA ILE A 60 7.29 -10.98 -0.37
C ILE A 60 6.70 -9.59 -0.15
N HIS A 61 7.12 -8.61 -0.95
CA HIS A 61 6.67 -7.22 -0.88
C HIS A 61 5.17 -7.14 -1.20
N ASN A 62 4.76 -7.78 -2.30
CA ASN A 62 3.36 -7.80 -2.74
C ASN A 62 2.47 -8.55 -1.75
N LEU A 63 2.96 -9.67 -1.20
CA LEU A 63 2.23 -10.44 -0.19
C LEU A 63 2.07 -9.65 1.13
N LEU A 64 3.13 -8.96 1.58
CA LEU A 64 3.07 -8.11 2.76
C LEU A 64 2.08 -6.96 2.54
N ALA A 65 2.22 -6.23 1.45
CA ALA A 65 1.33 -5.13 1.08
C ALA A 65 -0.14 -5.59 1.06
N ARG A 66 -0.44 -6.70 0.38
CA ARG A 66 -1.78 -7.28 0.33
C ARG A 66 -2.30 -7.64 1.72
N ASN A 67 -1.50 -8.27 2.58
CA ASN A 67 -1.92 -8.63 3.92
C ASN A 67 -2.16 -7.40 4.82
N LEU A 68 -1.31 -6.38 4.72
CA LEU A 68 -1.50 -5.12 5.44
C LEU A 68 -2.80 -4.43 5.01
N LEU A 69 -3.09 -4.38 3.71
CA LEU A 69 -4.35 -3.82 3.21
C LEU A 69 -5.57 -4.60 3.70
N ILE A 70 -5.50 -5.93 3.79
CA ILE A 70 -6.54 -6.77 4.40
C ILE A 70 -6.73 -6.43 5.88
N GLU A 71 -5.65 -6.32 6.62
CA GLU A 71 -5.70 -5.95 8.05
C GLU A 71 -6.19 -4.52 8.26
N LEU A 72 -6.01 -3.62 7.28
CA LEU A 72 -6.63 -2.29 7.27
C LEU A 72 -8.12 -2.34 6.88
N GLY A 73 -8.70 -3.51 6.61
CA GLY A 73 -10.13 -3.67 6.33
C GLY A 73 -10.50 -3.66 4.85
N LEU A 74 -9.52 -3.66 3.95
CA LEU A 74 -9.75 -3.62 2.50
C LEU A 74 -9.77 -5.03 1.90
N LYS A 75 -10.50 -5.23 0.79
CA LYS A 75 -10.52 -6.53 0.09
C LYS A 75 -9.40 -6.56 -0.95
N ALA A 76 -8.23 -7.06 -0.57
CA ALA A 76 -7.05 -7.08 -1.44
C ALA A 76 -6.66 -8.49 -1.94
N GLY A 77 -6.22 -8.57 -3.20
CA GLY A 77 -5.62 -9.73 -3.84
C GLY A 77 -4.25 -9.37 -4.42
N ALA A 78 -3.32 -10.32 -4.49
CA ALA A 78 -2.01 -10.14 -5.10
C ALA A 78 -1.89 -11.06 -6.32
N ASN A 79 -1.10 -10.65 -7.31
CA ASN A 79 -0.95 -11.46 -8.52
C ASN A 79 -0.24 -12.79 -8.28
N ARG A 80 -0.64 -13.78 -9.06
CA ARG A 80 0.01 -15.09 -9.10
C ARG A 80 1.17 -15.06 -10.09
N THR A 81 2.29 -15.66 -9.71
CA THR A 81 3.41 -15.89 -10.63
C THR A 81 2.91 -16.64 -11.88
N GLY A 82 3.23 -16.09 -13.07
CA GLY A 82 2.84 -16.66 -14.37
C GLY A 82 1.46 -16.23 -14.89
N ASP A 83 0.71 -15.39 -14.17
CA ASP A 83 -0.52 -14.79 -14.71
C ASP A 83 -0.17 -13.53 -15.54
N VAL A 84 -0.14 -13.67 -16.86
CA VAL A 84 0.12 -12.56 -17.80
C VAL A 84 -1.11 -11.68 -18.05
N ASN A 85 -2.29 -12.13 -17.61
CA ASN A 85 -3.53 -11.39 -17.81
C ASN A 85 -3.65 -10.23 -16.84
N ASN A 86 -3.05 -10.38 -15.66
CA ASN A 86 -3.02 -9.36 -14.64
C ASN A 86 -1.57 -8.92 -14.40
N ARG A 87 -1.28 -7.63 -14.52
CA ARG A 87 0.09 -7.06 -14.36
C ARG A 87 0.28 -6.26 -13.08
N MET A 88 -0.78 -6.12 -12.28
CA MET A 88 -0.76 -5.35 -11.02
C MET A 88 -0.03 -6.10 -9.90
N ASP A 89 0.73 -5.41 -9.06
CA ASP A 89 1.30 -6.07 -7.87
C ASP A 89 0.20 -6.53 -6.91
N VAL A 90 -0.70 -5.59 -6.59
CA VAL A 90 -1.84 -5.80 -5.71
C VAL A 90 -3.08 -5.12 -6.30
N TYR A 91 -4.23 -5.72 -6.05
CA TYR A 91 -5.53 -5.24 -6.47
C TYR A 91 -6.46 -5.13 -5.26
N VAL A 92 -7.16 -4.00 -5.12
CA VAL A 92 -8.17 -3.82 -4.06
C VAL A 92 -9.55 -3.64 -4.69
N ALA A 93 -10.52 -4.41 -4.23
CA ALA A 93 -11.92 -4.25 -4.59
C ALA A 93 -12.67 -3.47 -3.50
N LEU A 94 -13.27 -2.35 -3.89
CA LEU A 94 -14.22 -1.61 -3.07
C LEU A 94 -15.64 -1.81 -3.61
N ALA A 95 -16.64 -1.23 -2.93
CA ALA A 95 -18.04 -1.37 -3.36
C ALA A 95 -18.26 -0.78 -4.77
N ASP A 96 -17.76 0.43 -5.00
CA ASP A 96 -18.04 1.20 -6.22
C ASP A 96 -16.80 1.49 -7.07
N THR A 97 -15.60 1.25 -6.52
CA THR A 97 -14.32 1.47 -7.18
C THR A 97 -13.38 0.27 -7.05
N SER A 98 -12.35 0.27 -7.88
CA SER A 98 -11.25 -0.69 -7.88
C SER A 98 -9.94 0.07 -7.73
N VAL A 99 -8.96 -0.51 -7.05
CA VAL A 99 -7.67 0.15 -6.85
C VAL A 99 -6.57 -0.69 -7.44
N ALA A 100 -5.87 -0.12 -8.42
CA ALA A 100 -4.61 -0.66 -8.91
C ALA A 100 -3.52 -0.26 -7.93
N THR A 101 -2.76 -1.23 -7.43
CA THR A 101 -1.69 -0.98 -6.45
C THR A 101 -0.34 -1.42 -7.00
N GLU A 102 0.63 -0.51 -6.98
CA GLU A 102 2.05 -0.76 -7.25
C GLU A 102 2.81 -0.85 -5.93
N VAL A 103 3.76 -1.78 -5.80
CA VAL A 103 4.58 -1.97 -4.60
C VAL A 103 6.04 -1.73 -4.95
N GLU A 104 6.55 -0.55 -4.62
CA GLU A 104 7.93 -0.14 -4.92
C GLU A 104 8.71 0.12 -3.63
N ILE A 105 9.42 -0.90 -3.17
CA ILE A 105 10.15 -0.87 -1.90
C ILE A 105 11.52 -0.23 -2.03
N SER A 106 12.07 -0.17 -3.25
CA SER A 106 13.36 0.45 -3.48
C SER A 106 13.30 1.96 -3.25
N SER A 107 14.48 2.59 -3.15
CA SER A 107 14.61 4.05 -3.07
C SER A 107 14.38 4.73 -4.42
N ALA A 108 14.38 3.98 -5.53
CA ALA A 108 14.20 4.51 -6.88
C ALA A 108 12.72 4.45 -7.30
N GLN A 109 11.91 5.35 -6.74
CA GLN A 109 10.44 5.27 -6.81
C GLN A 109 9.82 6.02 -7.99
N ILE A 110 10.62 6.70 -8.82
CA ILE A 110 10.13 7.65 -9.84
C ILE A 110 9.22 7.01 -10.90
N ASP A 111 9.37 5.71 -11.13
CA ASP A 111 8.59 4.97 -12.12
C ASP A 111 7.28 4.41 -11.57
N ALA A 112 7.14 4.30 -10.25
CA ALA A 112 5.93 3.75 -9.63
C ALA A 112 4.63 4.50 -10.02
N PRO A 113 4.61 5.86 -10.15
CA PRO A 113 3.48 6.58 -10.72
C PRO A 113 3.09 6.15 -12.14
N ARG A 114 4.06 5.79 -12.97
CA ARG A 114 3.81 5.34 -14.36
C ARG A 114 3.33 3.89 -14.36
N SER A 115 3.97 3.03 -13.58
CA SER A 115 3.57 1.62 -13.44
C SER A 115 2.14 1.48 -12.93
N VAL A 116 1.72 2.31 -11.95
CA VAL A 116 0.33 2.26 -11.47
C VAL A 116 -0.66 2.73 -12.54
N LEU A 117 -0.30 3.69 -13.40
CA LEU A 117 -1.15 4.10 -14.53
C LEU A 117 -1.29 2.99 -15.57
N ASP A 118 -0.22 2.25 -15.89
CA ASP A 118 -0.29 1.10 -16.78
C ASP A 118 -1.22 0.01 -16.21
N SER A 119 -1.10 -0.24 -14.91
CA SER A 119 -2.00 -1.12 -14.17
C SER A 119 -3.47 -0.67 -14.23
N MET A 120 -3.74 0.64 -14.09
CA MET A 120 -5.08 1.19 -14.28
C MET A 120 -5.59 1.05 -15.72
N ALA A 121 -4.72 1.24 -16.71
CA ALA A 121 -5.06 1.04 -18.12
C ALA A 121 -5.42 -0.42 -18.42
N VAL A 122 -4.76 -1.39 -17.77
CA VAL A 122 -5.13 -2.82 -17.84
C VAL A 122 -6.54 -3.06 -17.29
N LEU A 123 -6.87 -2.49 -16.13
CA LEU A 123 -8.23 -2.57 -15.56
C LEU A 123 -9.28 -1.99 -16.51
N HIS A 124 -8.98 -0.87 -17.15
CA HIS A 124 -9.88 -0.26 -18.10
C HIS A 124 -10.02 -1.09 -19.39
N GLY A 125 -8.91 -1.44 -20.03
CA GLY A 125 -8.89 -2.09 -21.33
C GLY A 125 -9.38 -3.54 -21.29
N ARG A 126 -8.87 -4.33 -20.34
CA ARG A 126 -9.15 -5.77 -20.24
C ARG A 126 -10.37 -6.09 -19.38
N HIS A 127 -10.53 -5.39 -18.27
CA HIS A 127 -11.60 -5.68 -17.30
C HIS A 127 -12.83 -4.77 -17.45
N LYS A 128 -12.81 -3.84 -18.40
CA LYS A 128 -13.91 -2.92 -18.73
C LYS A 128 -14.39 -2.09 -17.52
N ILE A 129 -13.50 -1.85 -16.56
CA ILE A 129 -13.79 -0.97 -15.42
C ILE A 129 -13.68 0.47 -15.93
N ALA A 130 -14.72 1.29 -15.70
CA ALA A 130 -14.69 2.66 -16.17
C ALA A 130 -13.55 3.43 -15.49
N LYS A 131 -12.86 4.32 -16.22
CA LYS A 131 -11.75 5.14 -15.69
C LYS A 131 -12.09 5.81 -14.36
N ARG A 132 -13.32 6.35 -14.23
CA ARG A 132 -13.83 7.02 -13.02
C ARG A 132 -14.03 6.09 -11.81
N GLN A 133 -13.97 4.78 -12.02
CA GLN A 133 -14.13 3.74 -11.00
C GLN A 133 -12.80 3.07 -10.67
N VAL A 134 -11.67 3.63 -11.12
CA VAL A 134 -10.35 3.13 -10.81
C VAL A 134 -9.56 4.20 -10.06
N ASP A 135 -9.12 3.86 -8.86
CA ASP A 135 -8.16 4.64 -8.08
C ASP A 135 -6.76 4.01 -8.19
N GLY A 136 -5.71 4.79 -7.91
CA GLY A 136 -4.34 4.30 -7.82
C GLY A 136 -3.83 4.31 -6.38
N LEU A 137 -3.00 3.33 -6.03
CA LEU A 137 -2.25 3.28 -4.78
C LEU A 137 -0.81 2.87 -5.07
N ILE A 138 0.14 3.54 -4.44
CA ILE A 138 1.55 3.15 -4.46
C ILE A 138 1.95 2.84 -3.03
N ILE A 139 2.50 1.66 -2.79
CA ILE A 139 3.06 1.26 -1.50
C ILE A 139 4.57 1.32 -1.60
N VAL A 140 5.18 2.13 -0.73
CA VAL A 140 6.64 2.35 -0.72
C VAL A 140 7.28 1.91 0.58
N GLY A 141 8.60 1.70 0.56
CA GLY A 141 9.38 1.50 1.79
C GLY A 141 9.41 2.77 2.64
N GLU A 142 9.73 3.89 1.98
CA GLU A 142 9.89 5.22 2.55
C GLU A 142 9.21 6.24 1.66
N LEU A 143 8.60 7.30 2.22
CA LEU A 143 8.03 8.36 1.41
C LEU A 143 9.15 9.07 0.60
N PRO A 144 8.93 9.28 -0.71
CA PRO A 144 9.89 10.00 -1.52
C PRO A 144 10.13 11.41 -0.98
N ASN A 145 11.36 11.90 -1.12
CA ASN A 145 11.74 13.25 -0.70
C ASN A 145 10.76 14.30 -1.26
N SER A 146 10.43 15.31 -0.47
CA SER A 146 9.48 16.36 -0.86
C SER A 146 9.85 17.11 -2.15
N ARG A 147 11.14 17.15 -2.51
CA ARG A 147 11.69 17.76 -3.73
C ARG A 147 11.87 16.79 -4.90
N SER A 148 11.48 15.53 -4.74
CA SER A 148 11.61 14.54 -5.80
C SER A 148 10.58 14.76 -6.91
N GLU A 149 10.96 14.42 -8.15
CA GLU A 149 10.07 14.45 -9.31
C GLU A 149 8.86 13.53 -9.16
N PHE A 150 8.92 12.56 -8.25
CA PHE A 150 7.81 11.68 -7.92
C PHE A 150 6.52 12.45 -7.62
N TRP A 151 6.60 13.49 -6.77
CA TRP A 151 5.42 14.28 -6.39
C TRP A 151 4.92 15.15 -7.54
N THR A 152 5.83 15.68 -8.35
CA THR A 152 5.49 16.42 -9.57
C THR A 152 4.74 15.54 -10.55
N VAL A 153 5.21 14.31 -10.79
CA VAL A 153 4.54 13.34 -11.66
C VAL A 153 3.13 13.02 -11.13
N LEU A 154 2.95 12.81 -9.83
CA LEU A 154 1.62 12.60 -9.25
C LEU A 154 0.69 13.81 -9.45
N ALA A 155 1.20 15.02 -9.27
CA ALA A 155 0.45 16.25 -9.49
C ALA A 155 0.05 16.44 -10.96
N ASP A 156 0.94 16.12 -11.89
CA ASP A 156 0.68 16.17 -13.34
C ASP A 156 -0.38 15.15 -13.76
N ILE A 157 -0.30 13.93 -13.23
CA ILE A 157 -1.31 12.89 -13.46
C ILE A 157 -2.68 13.36 -12.98
N GLU A 158 -2.76 13.95 -11.78
CA GLU A 158 -4.01 14.48 -11.26
C GLU A 158 -4.53 15.65 -12.10
N SER A 159 -3.66 16.57 -12.50
CA SER A 159 -4.05 17.77 -13.24
C SER A 159 -4.56 17.45 -14.66
N VAL A 160 -3.90 16.53 -15.36
CA VAL A 160 -4.20 16.14 -16.74
C VAL A 160 -5.30 15.07 -16.80
N LEU A 161 -5.16 13.98 -16.04
CA LEU A 161 -6.04 12.82 -16.16
C LEU A 161 -7.20 12.82 -15.17
N LYS A 162 -7.20 13.73 -14.18
CA LYS A 162 -8.15 13.75 -13.06
C LYS A 162 -8.18 12.43 -12.28
N ILE A 163 -7.03 11.76 -12.22
CA ILE A 163 -6.82 10.53 -11.46
C ILE A 163 -6.04 10.87 -10.20
N LYS A 164 -6.55 10.45 -9.05
CA LYS A 164 -5.84 10.53 -7.78
C LYS A 164 -5.12 9.22 -7.50
N ILE A 165 -3.82 9.31 -7.29
CA ILE A 165 -2.99 8.21 -6.81
C ILE A 165 -2.66 8.48 -5.34
N LYS A 166 -2.82 7.46 -4.51
CA LYS A 166 -2.49 7.50 -3.07
C LYS A 166 -1.12 6.90 -2.83
N VAL A 167 -0.46 7.31 -1.75
CA VAL A 167 0.84 6.78 -1.36
C VAL A 167 0.77 6.34 0.10
N LEU A 168 1.29 5.15 0.38
CA LEU A 168 1.31 4.56 1.72
C LEU A 168 2.67 3.91 1.95
N THR A 169 3.31 4.17 3.08
CA THR A 169 4.51 3.40 3.43
C THR A 169 4.13 2.08 4.11
N THR A 170 4.97 1.08 3.95
CA THR A 170 4.82 -0.19 4.68
C THR A 170 4.86 0.01 6.20
N ALA A 171 5.76 0.88 6.68
CA ALA A 171 5.86 1.22 8.10
C ALA A 171 4.60 1.93 8.64
N ALA A 172 4.02 2.86 7.88
CA ALA A 172 2.76 3.50 8.27
C ALA A 172 1.60 2.51 8.28
N ALA A 173 1.49 1.64 7.27
CA ALA A 173 0.47 0.60 7.23
C ALA A 173 0.54 -0.32 8.47
N VAL A 174 1.74 -0.71 8.90
CA VAL A 174 1.97 -1.51 10.11
C VAL A 174 1.51 -0.78 11.37
N ILE A 175 1.88 0.48 11.53
CA ILE A 175 1.49 1.28 12.70
C ILE A 175 -0.03 1.48 12.73
N LEU A 176 -0.67 1.71 11.58
CA LEU A 176 -2.13 1.81 11.45
C LEU A 176 -2.81 0.47 11.84
N VAL A 177 -2.35 -0.66 11.30
CA VAL A 177 -2.85 -2.00 11.64
C VAL A 177 -2.72 -2.28 13.13
N HIS A 178 -1.57 -1.93 13.73
CA HIS A 178 -1.35 -2.11 15.15
C HIS A 178 -2.35 -1.34 16.00
N ASN A 179 -2.61 -0.10 15.61
CA ASN A 179 -3.58 0.78 16.26
C ASN A 179 -5.04 0.48 15.88
N LYS A 180 -5.29 -0.66 15.24
CA LYS A 180 -6.63 -1.13 14.83
C LYS A 180 -7.37 -0.13 13.94
N VAL A 181 -6.63 0.70 13.22
CA VAL A 181 -7.20 1.61 12.22
C VAL A 181 -7.76 0.78 11.06
N LYS A 182 -8.99 1.12 10.65
CA LYS A 182 -9.65 0.53 9.50
C LYS A 182 -9.92 1.62 8.46
N LEU A 183 -9.60 1.32 7.21
CA LEU A 183 -9.88 2.15 6.05
C LEU A 183 -11.18 1.66 5.42
N SER A 184 -12.13 2.57 5.24
CA SER A 184 -13.38 2.28 4.55
C SER A 184 -13.22 2.34 3.03
N LYS A 185 -12.29 3.19 2.58
CA LYS A 185 -11.98 3.46 1.18
C LYS A 185 -10.54 3.96 1.07
N ILE A 186 -9.90 3.81 -0.08
CA ILE A 186 -8.52 4.28 -0.28
C ILE A 186 -8.44 5.82 -0.27
N GLN A 187 -9.54 6.52 -0.55
CA GLN A 187 -9.61 7.98 -0.44
C GLN A 187 -9.41 8.49 0.99
N ASP A 188 -9.51 7.63 2.01
CA ASP A 188 -9.16 7.97 3.39
C ASP A 188 -7.65 8.24 3.53
N LEU A 189 -6.81 7.68 2.63
CA LEU A 189 -5.40 8.05 2.51
C LEU A 189 -5.30 9.42 1.82
N GLU A 190 -4.64 10.40 2.45
CA GLU A 190 -4.32 11.65 1.78
C GLU A 190 -3.24 11.42 0.70
N SER A 191 -3.38 12.10 -0.44
CA SER A 191 -2.33 12.18 -1.48
C SER A 191 -1.36 13.28 -1.09
N SER A 192 -0.69 13.14 0.06
CA SER A 192 0.11 14.22 0.62
C SER A 192 1.46 13.72 1.09
N LEU A 193 2.34 14.68 1.34
CA LEU A 193 3.65 14.45 1.94
C LEU A 193 3.58 13.89 3.37
N SER A 194 2.37 13.65 3.92
CA SER A 194 2.21 13.12 5.27
C SER A 194 0.99 12.23 5.46
N ILE A 195 1.21 11.05 6.04
CA ILE A 195 0.18 10.10 6.47
C ILE A 195 -0.27 10.39 7.91
N ARG A 196 0.46 11.24 8.66
CA ARG A 196 0.21 11.47 10.10
C ARG A 196 -1.19 11.99 10.37
N LYS A 197 -1.70 12.88 9.52
CA LYS A 197 -3.04 13.45 9.69
C LYS A 197 -4.12 12.38 9.73
N LEU A 198 -4.02 11.36 8.86
CA LEU A 198 -4.94 10.23 8.87
C LEU A 198 -4.87 9.49 10.21
N PHE A 199 -3.66 9.22 10.70
CA PHE A 199 -3.46 8.55 11.97
C PHE A 199 -4.10 9.32 13.12
N GLU A 200 -3.79 10.61 13.25
CA GLU A 200 -4.25 11.43 14.36
C GLU A 200 -5.77 11.68 14.31
N ALA A 201 -6.33 11.88 13.11
CA ALA A 201 -7.76 12.01 12.92
C ALA A 201 -8.52 10.72 13.26
N THR A 202 -7.96 9.56 12.92
CA THR A 202 -8.65 8.26 13.13
C THR A 202 -8.51 7.77 14.57
N THR A 203 -7.36 8.01 15.21
CA THR A 203 -7.09 7.52 16.57
C THR A 203 -7.45 8.52 17.66
N GLY A 204 -7.67 9.80 17.32
CA GLY A 204 -7.91 10.87 18.28
C GLY A 204 -6.69 11.22 19.15
N ARG A 205 -5.50 10.72 18.83
CA ARG A 205 -4.26 10.98 19.57
C ARG A 205 -3.10 11.33 18.65
N LYS A 206 -2.10 12.01 19.21
CA LYS A 206 -0.85 12.31 18.49
C LYS A 206 -0.03 11.05 18.24
N LEU A 207 0.61 10.99 17.07
CA LEU A 207 1.61 9.99 16.75
C LEU A 207 2.93 10.32 17.47
N TRP A 208 3.50 9.35 18.19
CA TRP A 208 4.73 9.56 18.98
C TRP A 208 6.02 9.49 18.16
N LEU A 209 5.95 8.97 16.94
CA LEU A 209 7.03 8.96 15.97
C LEU A 209 7.45 10.40 15.63
N LYS A 210 8.75 10.70 15.64
CA LYS A 210 9.24 12.04 15.26
C LYS A 210 8.89 12.34 13.81
N SER A 211 8.67 13.62 13.51
CA SER A 211 8.41 14.06 12.14
C SER A 211 9.57 13.68 11.22
N GLY A 212 9.27 13.03 10.09
CA GLY A 212 10.25 12.62 9.09
C GLY A 212 11.09 11.39 9.48
N ALA A 213 10.81 10.74 10.63
CA ALA A 213 11.52 9.53 11.00
C ALA A 213 11.28 8.43 9.96
N TYR A 214 12.37 7.92 9.37
CA TYR A 214 12.38 6.88 8.32
C TYR A 214 11.52 7.21 7.10
N SER A 215 11.23 8.50 6.90
CA SER A 215 10.22 8.97 5.97
C SER A 215 8.90 8.17 6.01
N ALA A 216 8.54 7.62 7.17
CA ALA A 216 7.45 6.64 7.28
C ALA A 216 6.08 7.32 7.21
N PHE A 217 5.94 8.45 7.92
CA PHE A 217 4.70 9.22 7.98
C PHE A 217 4.83 10.62 7.39
N GLU A 218 6.04 11.09 7.12
CA GLU A 218 6.31 12.36 6.42
C GLU A 218 7.42 12.16 5.41
N ALA A 219 7.32 12.80 4.25
CA ALA A 219 8.42 12.87 3.30
C ALA A 219 9.65 13.54 3.94
N GLY A 220 10.83 13.00 3.66
CA GLY A 220 12.10 13.66 3.98
C GLY A 220 12.23 15.04 3.30
N LYS A 221 13.03 15.92 3.90
CA LYS A 221 13.43 17.20 3.31
C LYS A 221 14.46 17.01 2.20
#